data_AF-I3Y6L7-F1
#
_entry.id   AF-I3Y6L7-F1
#
_cell.length_a   1.000
_cell.length_b   1.000
_cell.length_c   1.000
_cell.angle_alpha   90.00
_cell.angle_beta   90.00
_cell.angle_gamma   90.00
#
_symmetry.space_group_name_H-M   'P 1'
#
loop_
_entity.id
_entity.type
_entity.pdbx_description
1 polymer ?
#
loop_
_entity_poly.entity_id
_entity_poly.type
_entity_poly.pdbx_seq_one_letter_code
_entity_poly.pdbx_strand_id
1 'polypeptide(L)'
;MKSFALYRYTHPDGTAKEWAYSHLGNGTAEIRWGPSNQLRQCQIKPLREAQERAQQKLGKGYRPIGTIWLDDAGRPVNTHAVRPLRKNTVDLTTLLGPGDSFYF
;
A
#
# COMPACT_ATOMS: atom_id res chain seq x y z
N MET A 1 14.59 -7.33 1.21
CA MET A 1 13.19 -6.87 1.04
C MET A 1 12.98 -5.64 1.91
N LYS A 2 12.38 -4.58 1.36
CA LYS A 2 12.16 -3.32 2.08
C LYS A 2 10.71 -2.87 1.88
N SER A 3 10.14 -2.22 2.89
CA SER A 3 8.78 -1.68 2.86
C SER A 3 8.79 -0.23 2.34
N PHE A 4 8.05 0.04 1.28
CA PHE A 4 7.96 1.35 0.66
C PHE A 4 6.57 1.95 0.83
N ALA A 5 6.49 3.23 1.21
CA ALA A 5 5.28 4.02 1.13
C ALA A 5 5.01 4.39 -0.33
N LEU A 6 3.96 3.82 -0.93
CA LEU A 6 3.62 3.96 -2.34
C LEU A 6 2.62 5.10 -2.57
N TYR A 7 2.91 5.90 -3.59
CA TYR A 7 2.07 6.96 -4.11
C TYR A 7 1.86 6.73 -5.61
N ARG A 8 0.62 6.90 -6.07
CA ARG A 8 0.25 6.71 -7.47
C ARG A 8 -0.39 7.96 -8.05
N TYR A 9 0.04 8.32 -9.24
CA TYR A 9 -0.60 9.32 -10.08
C TYR A 9 -1.25 8.62 -11.27
N THR A 10 -2.55 8.77 -11.42
CA THR A 10 -3.32 8.22 -12.53
C THR A 10 -3.52 9.29 -13.58
N HIS A 11 -3.10 9.01 -14.80
CA HIS A 11 -3.31 9.87 -15.95
C HIS A 11 -4.74 9.68 -16.52
N PRO A 12 -5.28 10.68 -17.23
CA PRO A 12 -6.59 10.56 -17.89
C PRO A 12 -6.69 9.44 -18.92
N ASP A 13 -5.56 9.03 -19.51
CA ASP A 13 -5.44 7.93 -20.47
C ASP A 13 -5.49 6.53 -19.82
N GLY A 14 -5.62 6.47 -18.49
CA GLY A 14 -5.63 5.23 -17.72
C GLY A 14 -4.24 4.70 -17.35
N THR A 15 -3.16 5.30 -17.83
CA THR A 15 -1.80 4.96 -17.40
C THR A 15 -1.54 5.50 -15.99
N ALA A 16 -0.58 4.91 -15.28
CA ALA A 16 -0.23 5.36 -13.94
C ALA A 16 1.28 5.41 -13.73
N LYS A 17 1.72 6.47 -13.04
CA LYS A 17 3.08 6.64 -12.54
C LYS A 17 3.09 6.41 -11.03
N GLU A 18 4.10 5.69 -10.58
CA GLU A 18 4.29 5.36 -9.19
C GLU A 18 5.57 6.00 -8.67
N TRP A 19 5.49 6.39 -7.40
CA TRP A 19 6.60 6.94 -6.65
C TRP A 19 6.52 6.36 -5.25
N ALA A 20 7.63 5.85 -4.73
CA ALA A 20 7.67 5.21 -3.44
C ALA A 20 8.96 5.56 -2.70
N TYR A 21 8.94 5.53 -1.36
CA TYR A 21 10.16 5.66 -0.58
C TYR A 21 10.16 4.73 0.65
N SER A 22 11.34 4.28 1.06
CA SER A 22 11.58 3.45 2.25
C SER A 22 12.63 4.11 3.13
N HIS A 23 12.39 4.15 4.45
CA HIS A 23 13.42 4.54 5.42
C HIS A 23 14.49 3.43 5.53
N LEU A 24 15.78 3.81 5.51
CA LEU A 24 16.90 2.87 5.61
C LEU A 24 17.48 2.74 7.03
N GLY A 25 16.96 3.48 8.01
CA GLY A 25 17.39 3.42 9.42
C GLY A 25 18.64 4.23 9.76
N ASN A 26 19.35 4.76 8.75
CA ASN A 26 20.55 5.58 8.90
C ASN A 26 20.31 7.08 8.61
N GLY A 27 19.05 7.53 8.73
CA GLY A 27 18.66 8.91 8.37
C GLY A 27 18.54 9.16 6.86
N THR A 28 18.73 8.14 6.02
CA THR A 28 18.47 8.20 4.57
C THR A 28 17.24 7.38 4.19
N ALA A 29 16.70 7.69 3.01
CA ALA A 29 15.61 6.97 2.40
C ALA A 29 15.99 6.56 0.98
N GLU A 30 15.57 5.35 0.62
CA GLU A 30 15.59 4.89 -0.76
C GLU A 30 14.29 5.33 -1.43
N ILE A 31 14.40 6.08 -2.50
CA ILE A 31 13.29 6.55 -3.33
C ILE A 31 13.29 5.72 -4.60
N ARG A 32 12.12 5.24 -5.03
CA ARG A 32 11.92 4.56 -6.31
C ARG A 32 10.76 5.13 -7.09
N TRP A 33 10.85 5.11 -8.42
CA TRP A 33 9.77 5.60 -9.29
C TRP A 33 9.76 4.92 -10.66
N GLY A 34 8.61 4.98 -11.32
CA GLY A 34 8.42 4.42 -12.65
C GLY A 34 6.96 4.25 -13.04
N PRO A 35 6.68 3.50 -14.11
CA PRO A 35 5.33 3.06 -14.44
C PRO A 35 4.74 2.16 -13.34
N SER A 36 3.42 2.04 -13.32
CA SER A 36 2.70 1.14 -12.41
C SER A 36 3.30 -0.27 -12.40
N ASN A 37 3.56 -0.80 -11.20
CA ASN A 37 4.19 -2.10 -10.95
C ASN A 37 5.64 -2.24 -11.43
N GLN A 38 6.29 -1.14 -11.86
CA GLN A 38 7.66 -1.14 -12.39
C GLN A 38 8.48 0.03 -11.84
N LEU A 39 8.78 -0.01 -10.53
CA LEU A 39 9.56 1.01 -9.82
C LEU A 39 11.07 0.82 -10.04
N ARG A 40 11.51 0.83 -11.30
CA ARG A 40 12.88 0.48 -11.70
C ARG A 40 13.92 1.56 -11.40
N GLN A 41 13.51 2.83 -11.39
CA GLN A 41 14.43 3.93 -11.12
C GLN A 41 14.58 4.09 -9.61
N CYS A 42 15.80 4.26 -9.12
CA CYS A 42 16.07 4.42 -7.69
C CYS A 42 17.05 5.56 -7.42
N GLN A 43 16.93 6.15 -6.22
CA GLN A 43 17.86 7.15 -5.70
C GLN A 43 17.86 7.12 -4.18
N ILE A 44 19.03 7.29 -3.57
CA ILE A 44 19.15 7.47 -2.11
C ILE A 44 19.21 8.96 -1.81
N LYS A 45 18.40 9.40 -0.83
CA LYS A 45 18.33 10.79 -0.36
C LYS A 45 18.22 10.85 1.16
N PRO A 46 18.50 11.99 1.80
CA PRO A 46 18.14 12.18 3.21
C PRO A 46 16.65 11.91 3.43
N LEU A 47 16.30 11.27 4.56
CA LEU A 47 14.92 10.91 4.89
C LEU A 47 14.00 12.14 4.84
N ARG A 48 14.47 13.26 5.38
CA ARG A 48 13.75 14.53 5.37
C ARG A 48 13.41 14.99 3.94
N GLU A 49 14.36 14.91 3.01
CA GLU A 49 14.13 15.28 1.61
C GLU A 49 13.08 14.35 0.97
N ALA A 50 13.11 13.05 1.28
CA ALA A 50 12.10 12.11 0.79
C ALA A 50 10.69 12.43 1.32
N GLN A 51 10.57 12.81 2.61
CA GLN A 51 9.31 13.22 3.21
C GLN A 51 8.78 14.53 2.60
N GLU A 52 9.64 15.53 2.41
CA GLU A 52 9.29 16.80 1.75
C GLU A 52 8.80 16.54 0.31
N ARG A 53 9.48 15.67 -0.44
CA ARG A 53 9.05 15.25 -1.78
C ARG A 53 7.70 14.53 -1.75
N ALA A 54 7.43 13.70 -0.75
CA ALA A 54 6.14 13.04 -0.61
C ALA A 54 5.00 14.08 -0.50
N GLN A 55 5.19 15.14 0.30
CA GLN A 55 4.23 16.24 0.41
C GLN A 55 4.05 16.98 -0.93
N GLN A 56 5.15 17.28 -1.64
CA GLN A 56 5.08 17.89 -2.96
C GLN A 56 4.34 17.01 -3.98
N LYS A 57 4.46 15.68 -3.88
CA LYS A 57 3.76 14.74 -4.76
C LYS A 57 2.26 14.74 -4.49
N LEU A 58 1.84 14.81 -3.23
CA LEU A 58 0.43 14.97 -2.86
C LEU A 58 -0.16 16.25 -3.49
N GLY A 59 0.56 17.37 -3.43
CA GLY A 59 0.15 18.62 -4.08
C GLY A 59 0.05 18.53 -5.61
N LYS A 60 0.74 17.57 -6.24
CA LYS A 60 0.68 17.31 -7.69
C LYS A 60 -0.42 16.30 -8.08
N GLY A 61 -1.27 15.90 -7.13
CA GLY A 61 -2.36 14.97 -7.38
C GLY A 61 -1.98 13.49 -7.25
N TYR A 62 -0.78 13.16 -6.76
CA TYR A 62 -0.51 11.77 -6.37
C TYR A 62 -1.38 11.39 -5.18
N ARG A 63 -1.87 10.16 -5.17
CA ARG A 63 -2.65 9.60 -4.08
C ARG A 63 -1.82 8.56 -3.32
N PRO A 64 -1.85 8.54 -1.98
CA PRO A 64 -1.23 7.47 -1.20
C PRO A 64 -2.01 6.17 -1.44
N ILE A 65 -1.31 5.10 -1.82
CA ILE A 65 -1.90 3.78 -2.04
C ILE A 65 -1.73 2.89 -0.80
N GLY A 66 -0.60 3.04 -0.10
CA GLY A 66 -0.29 2.26 1.09
C GLY A 66 1.16 1.81 1.11
N THR A 67 1.47 0.84 1.95
CA THR A 67 2.82 0.29 2.07
C THR A 67 2.92 -0.98 1.24
N ILE A 68 3.96 -1.09 0.41
CA ILE A 68 4.25 -2.27 -0.41
C ILE A 68 5.66 -2.81 -0.13
N TRP A 69 5.88 -4.09 -0.40
CA TRP A 69 7.20 -4.69 -0.36
C TRP A 69 7.79 -4.70 -1.76
N LEU A 70 9.00 -4.16 -1.93
CA LEU A 70 9.74 -4.23 -3.19
C LEU A 70 10.94 -5.16 -3.06
N ASP A 71 11.23 -5.90 -4.13
CA ASP A 71 12.50 -6.62 -4.32
C ASP A 71 13.61 -5.63 -4.71
N ASP A 72 14.86 -6.10 -4.82
CA ASP A 72 15.97 -5.21 -5.18
C ASP A 72 15.83 -4.65 -6.61
N ALA A 73 15.08 -5.32 -7.48
CA ALA A 73 14.81 -4.90 -8.87
C ALA A 73 13.64 -3.90 -9.03
N GLY A 74 12.92 -3.58 -7.95
CA GLY A 74 11.81 -2.61 -7.99
C GLY A 74 10.48 -3.21 -8.40
N ARG A 75 10.33 -4.53 -8.31
CA ARG A 75 9.07 -5.21 -8.53
C ARG A 75 8.35 -5.39 -7.19
N PRO A 76 7.02 -5.22 -7.16
CA PRO A 76 6.25 -5.56 -5.97
C PRO A 76 6.42 -7.05 -5.68
N VAL A 77 6.99 -7.36 -4.52
CA VAL A 77 6.96 -8.72 -4.00
C VAL A 77 5.52 -8.96 -3.59
N ASN A 78 4.87 -9.84 -4.33
CA ASN A 78 3.48 -10.16 -4.12
C ASN A 78 3.34 -10.90 -2.78
N THR A 79 3.23 -10.17 -1.67
CA THR A 79 2.86 -10.74 -0.37
C THR A 79 1.35 -11.01 -0.27
N HIS A 80 0.67 -11.26 -1.40
CA HIS A 80 -0.66 -11.88 -1.39
C HIS A 80 -0.53 -13.39 -1.13
N ALA A 81 -0.31 -13.72 0.15
CA ALA A 81 -1.00 -14.85 0.77
C ALA A 81 -2.01 -14.38 1.82
N VAL A 82 -2.38 -13.10 1.82
CA VAL A 82 -3.59 -12.66 2.54
C VAL A 82 -4.70 -12.51 1.51
N ARG A 83 -5.50 -13.59 1.42
CA ARG A 83 -6.85 -13.59 0.83
C ARG A 83 -7.57 -12.29 1.19
N PRO A 84 -8.41 -11.72 0.30
CA PRO A 84 -9.38 -10.75 0.76
C PRO A 84 -10.18 -11.41 1.89
N LEU A 85 -10.14 -10.82 3.09
CA LEU A 85 -11.03 -11.19 4.18
C LEU A 85 -12.44 -11.00 3.61
N ARG A 86 -13.08 -12.12 3.24
CA ARG A 86 -14.51 -12.12 2.95
C ARG A 86 -15.14 -11.44 4.16
N LYS A 87 -15.94 -10.41 3.92
CA LYS A 87 -16.88 -9.92 4.92
C LYS A 87 -17.76 -11.11 5.25
N ASN A 88 -17.41 -11.86 6.30
CA ASN A 88 -18.37 -12.69 6.98
C ASN A 88 -19.29 -11.70 7.66
N THR A 89 -20.33 -11.29 6.94
CA THR A 89 -21.58 -10.87 7.57
C THR A 89 -21.98 -12.07 8.41
N VAL A 90 -21.61 -12.05 9.69
CA VAL A 90 -22.14 -13.00 10.66
C VAL A 90 -23.61 -12.65 10.75
N ASP A 91 -24.43 -13.46 10.10
CA ASP A 91 -25.87 -13.33 10.19
C ASP A 91 -26.28 -13.82 11.59
N LEU A 92 -26.38 -12.87 12.53
CA LEU A 92 -26.74 -13.12 13.93
C LEU A 92 -28.08 -13.86 14.08
N THR A 93 -28.90 -13.88 13.04
CA THR A 93 -30.15 -14.64 12.97
C THR A 93 -29.96 -16.16 12.92
N THR A 94 -28.74 -16.65 12.64
CA THR A 94 -28.44 -18.10 12.59
C THR A 94 -27.89 -18.64 13.92
N LEU A 95 -27.48 -17.76 14.85
CA LEU A 95 -26.96 -18.14 16.18
C LEU A 95 -28.05 -18.28 17.25
N LEU A 96 -29.25 -17.75 16.99
CA LEU A 96 -30.43 -17.90 17.82
C LEU A 96 -31.36 -18.92 17.14
N GLY A 97 -31.05 -20.21 17.30
CA GLY A 97 -31.89 -21.28 16.79
C GLY A 97 -33.35 -21.14 17.28
N PRO A 98 -34.33 -21.68 16.54
CA PRO A 98 -35.71 -21.70 16.98
C PRO A 98 -35.89 -22.82 18.00
N GLY A 99 -35.86 -22.48 19.28
CA GLY A 99 -36.11 -23.41 20.38
C GLY A 99 -35.75 -22.73 21.69
N ASP A 100 -36.47 -22.86 22.78
CA ASP A 100 -37.69 -23.60 23.03
C ASP A 100 -38.30 -22.99 24.30
N SER A 101 -39.56 -23.29 24.56
CA SER A 101 -40.32 -22.77 25.71
C SER A 101 -39.58 -22.94 27.04
N PHE A 102 -39.46 -21.86 27.81
CA PHE A 102 -39.14 -21.95 29.24
C PHE A 102 -40.46 -22.01 30.02
N TYR A 103 -40.88 -23.21 30.39
CA TYR A 103 -41.66 -23.45 31.61
C TYR A 103 -40.71 -24.04 32.65
N PHE A 104 -40.58 -23.38 33.79
CA PHE A 104 -40.72 -23.89 35.17
C PHE A 104 -40.39 -22.75 36.14
#